data_AF-A0A0K9Y0J3-F1
#
_entry.id   AF-A0A0K9Y0J3-F1
#
_cell.length_a   1.000
_cell.length_b   1.000
_cell.length_c   1.000
_cell.angle_alpha   90.00
_cell.angle_beta   90.00
_cell.angle_gamma   90.00
#
_symmetry.space_group_name_H-M   'P 1'
#
loop_
_entity.id
_entity.type
_entity.pdbx_description
1 polymer ?
#
loop_
_entity_poly.entity_id
_entity_poly.type
_entity_poly.pdbx_seq_one_letter_code
_entity_poly.pdbx_strand_id
1 'polypeptide(L)'
;MNEDLKKQMELHSVGAIVRHESPFEKLISHRNKSELNSDFIEKWVLPFYMSIGHYYDDSWIDNVINISKEITEEITLKLLGDFNWRSRLVGTYFSAVKNFQGQIDIIGIHFLKSELCCVGHIYSLVLAFYNNEKTNDYLNSYLKYYLAKPELYFDQESVLESIVYLDKINGTNFYQQHHKEWKKLNIQRNKIEVDNTFNISKIIEKEQGKESAKQYLNTITSNKNIKNKDINIDYITKQIEIVRNLQSVCS
;
A
#
# COMPACT_ATOMS: atom_id res chain seq x y z
N MET A 1 -5.11 -1.46 -32.45
CA MET A 1 -4.92 -1.97 -31.07
C MET A 1 -6.22 -2.64 -30.66
N ASN A 2 -6.18 -3.86 -30.12
CA ASN A 2 -7.39 -4.59 -29.69
C ASN A 2 -8.02 -3.87 -28.47
N GLU A 3 -9.34 -3.74 -28.42
CA GLU A 3 -10.07 -3.14 -27.30
C GLU A 3 -9.76 -3.81 -25.95
N ASP A 4 -9.55 -5.13 -25.95
CA ASP A 4 -9.16 -5.86 -24.73
C ASP A 4 -7.77 -5.43 -24.23
N LEU A 5 -6.81 -5.25 -25.14
CA LEU A 5 -5.48 -4.76 -24.80
C LEU A 5 -5.53 -3.32 -24.28
N LYS A 6 -6.36 -2.46 -24.90
CA LYS A 6 -6.56 -1.08 -24.45
C LYS A 6 -7.11 -1.05 -23.01
N LYS A 7 -8.13 -1.84 -22.72
CA LYS A 7 -8.72 -1.97 -21.38
C LYS A 7 -7.73 -2.50 -20.34
N GLN A 8 -6.89 -3.48 -20.71
CA GLN A 8 -5.83 -3.96 -19.82
C GLN A 8 -4.77 -2.89 -19.53
N MET A 9 -4.39 -2.11 -20.54
CA MET A 9 -3.45 -1.00 -20.38
C MET A 9 -4.01 0.11 -19.49
N GLU A 10 -5.29 0.46 -19.67
CA GLU A 10 -6.00 1.44 -18.83
C GLU A 10 -6.03 0.97 -17.36
N LEU A 11 -6.32 -0.30 -17.11
CA LEU A 11 -6.33 -0.83 -15.75
C LEU A 11 -4.95 -0.91 -15.12
N HIS A 12 -3.93 -1.26 -15.91
CA HIS A 12 -2.55 -1.25 -15.45
C HIS A 12 -2.11 0.16 -15.05
N SER A 13 -2.46 1.18 -15.85
CA SER A 13 -2.03 2.57 -15.59
C SER A 13 -2.61 3.12 -14.30
N VAL A 14 -3.85 2.75 -13.95
CA VAL A 14 -4.52 3.15 -12.71
C VAL A 14 -4.20 2.26 -11.50
N GLY A 15 -3.43 1.17 -11.71
CA GLY A 15 -2.96 0.26 -10.65
C GLY A 15 -3.87 -0.94 -10.37
N ALA A 16 -4.90 -1.17 -11.17
CA ALA A 16 -5.79 -2.34 -11.08
C ALA A 16 -5.18 -3.58 -11.78
N ILE A 17 -3.95 -3.92 -11.38
CA ILE A 17 -3.13 -4.96 -12.02
C ILE A 17 -3.45 -6.38 -11.56
N VAL A 18 -4.07 -6.53 -10.40
CA VAL A 18 -4.47 -7.83 -9.84
C VAL A 18 -5.97 -7.82 -9.59
N ARG A 19 -6.64 -8.89 -10.05
CA ARG A 19 -8.04 -9.16 -9.74
C ARG A 19 -8.10 -10.52 -9.05
N HIS A 20 -8.63 -10.56 -7.84
CA HIS A 20 -8.79 -11.78 -7.08
C HIS A 20 -10.18 -11.82 -6.45
N GLU A 21 -10.69 -13.03 -6.26
CA GLU A 21 -11.91 -13.20 -5.48
C GLU A 21 -11.61 -12.89 -4.01
N SER A 22 -12.51 -12.14 -3.37
CA SER A 22 -12.31 -11.66 -2.01
C SER A 22 -13.60 -11.67 -1.20
N PRO A 23 -13.56 -12.02 0.10
CA PRO A 23 -14.73 -11.89 0.97
C PRO A 23 -15.22 -10.43 1.10
N PHE A 24 -14.37 -9.48 0.71
CA PHE A 24 -14.64 -8.04 0.74
C PHE A 24 -15.33 -7.52 -0.54
N GLU A 25 -15.65 -8.39 -1.51
CA GLU A 25 -16.31 -7.98 -2.76
C GLU A 25 -17.64 -7.25 -2.54
N LYS A 26 -18.43 -7.71 -1.56
CA LYS A 26 -19.74 -7.12 -1.23
C LYS A 26 -19.64 -5.75 -0.57
N LEU A 27 -18.45 -5.34 -0.10
CA LEU A 27 -18.25 -3.98 0.42
C LEU A 27 -18.34 -2.97 -0.73
N ILE A 28 -19.11 -1.90 -0.50
CA ILE A 28 -19.32 -0.85 -1.49
C ILE A 28 -18.19 0.15 -1.37
N SER A 29 -17.30 0.16 -2.36
CA SER A 29 -16.28 1.21 -2.45
C SER A 29 -16.92 2.55 -2.80
N HIS A 30 -16.46 3.61 -2.14
CA HIS A 30 -16.71 4.98 -2.61
C HIS A 30 -16.16 5.15 -4.05
N ARG A 31 -16.93 5.83 -4.89
CA ARG A 31 -16.62 6.09 -6.30
C ARG A 31 -17.17 7.43 -6.72
N ASN A 32 -16.39 8.18 -7.48
CA ASN A 32 -16.87 9.39 -8.14
C ASN A 32 -17.88 9.02 -9.25
N LYS A 33 -18.81 9.94 -9.53
CA LYS A 33 -19.74 9.81 -10.66
C LYS A 33 -19.07 10.07 -12.01
N SER A 34 -17.97 10.82 -12.00
CA SER A 34 -17.19 11.20 -13.18
C SER A 34 -15.71 11.17 -12.85
N GLU A 35 -14.87 11.05 -13.87
CA GLU A 35 -13.42 11.18 -13.73
C GLU A 35 -13.03 12.57 -13.24
N LEU A 36 -11.85 12.66 -12.59
CA LEU A 36 -11.25 13.92 -12.22
C LEU A 36 -10.75 14.63 -13.48
N ASN A 37 -10.98 15.93 -13.59
CA ASN A 37 -10.44 16.71 -14.69
C ASN A 37 -8.93 16.97 -14.50
N SER A 38 -8.25 17.36 -15.58
CA SER A 38 -6.80 17.59 -15.58
C SER A 38 -6.36 18.64 -14.57
N ASP A 39 -7.03 19.79 -14.50
CA ASP A 39 -6.70 20.86 -13.54
C ASP A 39 -6.74 20.37 -12.09
N PHE A 40 -7.69 19.51 -11.76
CA PHE A 40 -7.80 18.90 -10.44
C PHE A 40 -6.63 17.94 -10.18
N ILE A 41 -6.26 17.10 -11.15
CA ILE A 41 -5.14 16.16 -11.04
C ILE A 41 -3.81 16.91 -10.91
N GLU A 42 -3.60 17.95 -11.73
CA GLU A 42 -2.40 18.78 -11.71
C GLU A 42 -2.20 19.47 -10.38
N LYS A 43 -3.28 19.98 -9.77
CA LYS A 43 -3.22 20.63 -8.47
C LYS A 43 -3.07 19.65 -7.31
N TRP A 44 -3.88 18.60 -7.28
CA TRP A 44 -4.08 17.80 -6.07
C TRP A 44 -3.34 16.47 -6.07
N VAL A 45 -2.90 15.95 -7.21
CA VAL A 45 -2.30 14.61 -7.30
C VAL A 45 -0.83 14.70 -7.67
N LEU A 46 -0.51 15.33 -8.82
CA LEU A 46 0.84 15.34 -9.39
C LEU A 46 1.94 15.81 -8.43
N PRO A 47 1.75 16.85 -7.59
CA PRO A 47 2.81 17.31 -6.69
C PRO A 47 3.13 16.35 -5.54
N PHE A 48 2.24 15.39 -5.26
CA PHE A 48 2.21 14.67 -3.99
C PHE A 48 2.36 13.15 -4.12
N TYR A 49 1.82 12.54 -5.18
CA TYR A 49 1.65 11.08 -5.21
C TYR A 49 2.97 10.29 -5.24
N MET A 50 4.06 10.92 -5.70
CA MET A 50 5.42 10.35 -5.73
C MET A 50 6.31 10.89 -4.61
N SER A 51 5.80 11.67 -3.66
CA SER A 51 6.64 12.35 -2.68
C SER A 51 6.18 12.09 -1.25
N ILE A 52 4.86 12.04 -1.01
CA ILE A 52 4.29 11.67 0.28
C ILE A 52 4.87 10.32 0.74
N GLY A 53 5.38 10.30 1.98
CA GLY A 53 5.90 9.09 2.59
C GLY A 53 7.31 8.69 2.16
N HIS A 54 8.04 9.54 1.40
CA HIS A 54 9.44 9.29 1.08
C HIS A 54 10.35 9.39 2.33
N TYR A 55 11.31 8.48 2.45
CA TYR A 55 12.17 8.34 3.64
C TYR A 55 13.21 9.46 3.79
N TYR A 56 13.73 9.93 2.65
CA TYR A 56 14.92 10.78 2.56
C TYR A 56 14.63 12.15 1.94
N ASP A 57 13.37 12.41 1.64
CA ASP A 57 12.92 13.66 1.05
C ASP A 57 11.68 14.12 1.81
N ASP A 58 11.87 15.15 2.62
CA ASP A 58 10.83 15.77 3.43
C ASP A 58 10.33 17.08 2.75
N SER A 59 10.78 17.41 1.53
CA SER A 59 10.40 18.65 0.82
C SER A 59 8.91 18.74 0.48
N TRP A 60 8.24 17.59 0.41
CA TRP A 60 6.79 17.53 0.22
C TRP A 60 6.00 18.03 1.43
N ILE A 61 6.59 18.04 2.63
CA ILE A 61 5.93 18.52 3.85
C ILE A 61 5.53 19.99 3.68
N ASP A 62 6.45 20.83 3.18
CA ASP A 62 6.18 22.25 2.92
C ASP A 62 5.08 22.43 1.87
N ASN A 63 5.05 21.58 0.83
CA ASN A 63 3.99 21.61 -0.17
C ASN A 63 2.62 21.29 0.43
N VAL A 64 2.55 20.33 1.36
CA VAL A 64 1.32 20.00 2.09
C VAL A 64 0.90 21.15 2.98
N ILE A 65 1.83 21.77 3.72
CA ILE A 65 1.54 22.94 4.56
C ILE A 65 0.99 24.09 3.72
N ASN A 66 1.61 24.39 2.58
CA ASN A 66 1.22 25.49 1.71
C ASN A 66 -0.21 25.35 1.17
N ILE A 67 -0.62 24.14 0.80
CA ILE A 67 -1.96 23.90 0.26
C ILE A 67 -3.00 23.53 1.33
N SER A 68 -2.57 23.30 2.58
CA SER A 68 -3.40 22.74 3.66
C SER A 68 -4.72 23.47 3.92
N LYS A 69 -4.71 24.80 3.79
CA LYS A 69 -5.90 25.66 3.97
C LYS A 69 -6.98 25.42 2.93
N GLU A 70 -6.59 24.92 1.76
CA GLU A 70 -7.50 24.62 0.67
C GLU A 70 -8.00 23.17 0.70
N ILE A 71 -7.40 22.30 1.53
CA ILE A 71 -7.82 20.90 1.66
C ILE A 71 -9.16 20.86 2.41
N THR A 72 -10.21 20.47 1.69
CA THR A 72 -11.55 20.24 2.25
C THR A 72 -11.92 18.77 2.21
N GLU A 73 -12.93 18.40 3.00
CA GLU A 73 -13.48 17.04 3.00
C GLU A 73 -14.01 16.65 1.62
N GLU A 74 -14.59 17.58 0.85
CA GLU A 74 -15.05 17.33 -0.51
C GLU A 74 -13.89 16.98 -1.46
N ILE A 75 -12.75 17.67 -1.33
CA ILE A 75 -11.56 17.40 -2.14
C ILE A 75 -11.03 16.00 -1.84
N THR A 76 -10.91 15.63 -0.56
CA THR A 76 -10.42 14.30 -0.21
C THR A 76 -11.42 13.20 -0.59
N LEU A 77 -12.74 13.45 -0.54
CA LEU A 77 -13.75 12.52 -1.08
C LEU A 77 -13.60 12.33 -2.59
N LYS A 78 -13.34 13.39 -3.36
CA LYS A 78 -13.08 13.28 -4.80
C LYS A 78 -11.81 12.48 -5.09
N LEU A 79 -10.75 12.70 -4.32
CA LEU A 79 -9.49 11.95 -4.44
C LEU A 79 -9.69 10.46 -4.11
N LEU A 80 -10.41 10.14 -3.03
CA LEU A 80 -10.70 8.77 -2.62
C LEU A 80 -11.63 8.04 -3.61
N GLY A 81 -12.60 8.75 -4.18
CA GLY A 81 -13.57 8.19 -5.12
C GLY A 81 -13.02 7.93 -6.52
N ASP A 82 -11.85 8.47 -6.85
CA ASP A 82 -11.21 8.21 -8.12
C ASP A 82 -10.63 6.78 -8.15
N PHE A 83 -10.78 6.07 -9.27
CA PHE A 83 -10.29 4.70 -9.41
C PHE A 83 -8.85 4.70 -9.91
N ASN A 84 -7.96 5.34 -9.14
CA ASN A 84 -6.54 5.47 -9.45
C ASN A 84 -5.74 5.48 -8.14
N TRP A 85 -4.67 4.68 -8.07
CA TRP A 85 -3.92 4.54 -6.82
C TRP A 85 -3.29 5.88 -6.38
N ARG A 86 -2.92 6.73 -7.34
CA ARG A 86 -2.24 8.01 -7.09
C ARG A 86 -3.15 8.99 -6.35
N SER A 87 -4.37 9.17 -6.85
CA SER A 87 -5.34 10.07 -6.23
C SER A 87 -5.79 9.53 -4.87
N ARG A 88 -6.03 8.22 -4.74
CA ARG A 88 -6.38 7.63 -3.44
C ARG A 88 -5.28 7.75 -2.39
N LEU A 89 -4.03 7.59 -2.79
CA LEU A 89 -2.88 7.79 -1.91
C LEU A 89 -2.92 9.19 -1.30
N VAL A 90 -3.04 10.22 -2.15
CA VAL A 90 -3.07 11.60 -1.70
C VAL A 90 -4.32 11.90 -0.87
N GLY A 91 -5.50 11.45 -1.32
CA GLY A 91 -6.76 11.64 -0.59
C GLY A 91 -6.76 11.02 0.81
N THR A 92 -6.17 9.83 0.95
CA THR A 92 -6.00 9.14 2.25
C THR A 92 -5.10 9.95 3.17
N TYR A 93 -3.97 10.41 2.68
CA TYR A 93 -3.01 11.16 3.48
C TYR A 93 -3.59 12.51 3.92
N PHE A 94 -4.21 13.25 3.00
CA PHE A 94 -4.86 14.53 3.30
C PHE A 94 -6.02 14.39 4.28
N SER A 95 -6.78 13.29 4.20
CA SER A 95 -7.81 12.96 5.18
C SER A 95 -7.24 12.90 6.60
N ALA A 96 -6.09 12.25 6.79
CA ALA A 96 -5.42 12.17 8.09
C ALA A 96 -4.87 13.53 8.56
N VAL A 97 -4.20 14.28 7.66
CA VAL A 97 -3.67 15.62 7.95
C VAL A 97 -4.78 16.58 8.42
N LYS A 98 -5.96 16.52 7.81
CA LYS A 98 -7.11 17.37 8.19
C LYS A 98 -8.05 16.74 9.22
N ASN A 99 -7.72 15.55 9.74
CA ASN A 99 -8.53 14.81 10.72
C ASN A 99 -9.98 14.54 10.26
N PHE A 100 -10.21 14.24 8.99
CA PHE A 100 -11.54 13.94 8.46
C PHE A 100 -11.98 12.52 8.84
N GLN A 101 -12.29 12.31 10.12
CA GLN A 101 -12.65 11.00 10.68
C GLN A 101 -13.89 10.37 10.01
N GLY A 102 -14.77 11.18 9.41
CA GLY A 102 -15.91 10.70 8.60
C GLY A 102 -15.50 9.83 7.41
N GLN A 103 -14.23 9.86 7.00
CA GLN A 103 -13.69 9.11 5.86
C GLN A 103 -12.98 7.81 6.25
N ILE A 104 -12.90 7.48 7.55
CA ILE A 104 -12.24 6.26 8.05
C ILE A 104 -12.82 5.00 7.37
N ASP A 105 -14.15 4.93 7.21
CA ASP A 105 -14.79 3.75 6.60
C ASP A 105 -14.52 3.64 5.11
N ILE A 106 -14.45 4.77 4.41
CA ILE A 106 -14.10 4.81 2.99
C ILE A 106 -12.69 4.25 2.81
N ILE A 107 -11.74 4.72 3.64
CA ILE A 107 -10.34 4.27 3.65
C ILE A 107 -10.26 2.79 4.01
N GLY A 108 -10.94 2.36 5.08
CA GLY A 108 -10.96 0.97 5.53
C GLY A 108 -11.55 0.01 4.49
N ILE A 109 -12.62 0.40 3.79
CA ILE A 109 -13.21 -0.40 2.72
C ILE A 109 -12.25 -0.50 1.52
N HIS A 110 -11.65 0.60 1.09
CA HIS A 110 -10.65 0.56 0.01
C HIS A 110 -9.46 -0.32 0.36
N PHE A 111 -8.98 -0.22 1.60
CA PHE A 111 -7.92 -1.05 2.14
C PHE A 111 -8.25 -2.55 2.09
N LEU A 112 -9.39 -2.95 2.65
CA LEU A 112 -9.81 -4.36 2.65
C LEU A 112 -9.96 -4.91 1.24
N LYS A 113 -10.55 -4.13 0.32
CA LYS A 113 -10.75 -4.60 -1.05
C LYS A 113 -9.45 -4.70 -1.84
N SER A 114 -8.44 -3.91 -1.51
CA SER A 114 -7.11 -3.92 -2.18
C SER A 114 -7.24 -3.88 -3.70
N GLU A 115 -8.10 -3.00 -4.21
CA GLU A 115 -8.46 -2.95 -5.64
C GLU A 115 -7.33 -2.39 -6.52
N LEU A 116 -6.38 -1.66 -5.91
CA LEU A 116 -5.33 -0.90 -6.58
C LEU A 116 -3.99 -1.17 -5.89
N CYS A 117 -2.92 -1.30 -6.67
CA CYS A 117 -1.56 -1.46 -6.17
C CYS A 117 -1.02 -0.16 -5.56
N CYS A 118 0.10 -0.25 -4.84
CA CYS A 118 0.91 0.89 -4.38
C CYS A 118 0.23 1.87 -3.41
N VAL A 119 -0.89 1.50 -2.79
CA VAL A 119 -1.60 2.39 -1.85
C VAL A 119 -1.92 1.73 -0.50
N GLY A 120 -1.79 0.40 -0.37
CA GLY A 120 -2.15 -0.32 0.85
C GLY A 120 -1.33 0.11 2.07
N HIS A 121 -0.03 0.41 1.89
CA HIS A 121 0.83 0.92 2.96
C HIS A 121 0.39 2.30 3.49
N ILE A 122 -0.12 3.20 2.65
CA ILE A 122 -0.64 4.50 3.10
C ILE A 122 -1.99 4.34 3.81
N TYR A 123 -2.86 3.42 3.34
CA TYR A 123 -4.06 3.09 4.08
C TYR A 123 -3.73 2.55 5.48
N SER A 124 -2.79 1.61 5.59
CA SER A 124 -2.43 1.01 6.88
C SER A 124 -1.80 2.03 7.82
N LEU A 125 -0.93 2.90 7.29
CA LEU A 125 -0.37 4.05 8.01
C LEU A 125 -1.46 4.94 8.62
N VAL A 126 -2.45 5.36 7.82
CA VAL A 126 -3.51 6.26 8.27
C VAL A 126 -4.46 5.57 9.26
N LEU A 127 -4.77 4.30 9.06
CA LEU A 127 -5.55 3.51 10.01
C LEU A 127 -4.81 3.37 11.36
N ALA A 128 -3.50 3.15 11.34
CA ALA A 128 -2.67 3.12 12.54
C ALA A 128 -2.52 4.51 13.20
N PHE A 129 -2.46 5.58 12.42
CA PHE A 129 -2.44 6.96 12.91
C PHE A 129 -3.70 7.26 13.75
N TYR A 130 -4.88 6.90 13.24
CA TYR A 130 -6.15 7.12 13.94
C TYR A 130 -6.31 6.26 15.21
N ASN A 131 -5.60 5.13 15.30
CA ASN A 131 -5.49 4.25 16.48
C ASN A 131 -6.79 4.13 17.30
N ASN A 132 -7.84 3.58 16.70
CA ASN A 132 -9.07 3.28 17.41
C ASN A 132 -9.52 1.84 17.11
N GLU A 133 -10.52 1.36 17.85
CA GLU A 133 -11.02 -0.01 17.73
C GLU A 133 -11.35 -0.38 16.28
N LYS A 134 -12.05 0.51 15.57
CA LYS A 134 -12.47 0.28 14.19
C LYS A 134 -11.30 0.20 13.21
N THR A 135 -10.30 1.07 13.36
CA THR A 135 -9.14 1.05 12.47
C THR A 135 -8.26 -0.18 12.73
N ASN A 136 -8.17 -0.61 13.99
CA ASN A 136 -7.52 -1.86 14.36
C ASN A 136 -8.24 -3.08 13.77
N ASP A 137 -9.58 -3.08 13.75
CA ASP A 137 -10.36 -4.15 13.12
C ASP A 137 -10.13 -4.25 11.62
N TYR A 138 -10.00 -3.12 10.92
CA TYR A 138 -9.64 -3.12 9.49
C TYR A 138 -8.26 -3.75 9.26
N LEU A 139 -7.23 -3.35 10.02
CA LEU A 139 -5.87 -3.91 9.91
C LEU A 139 -5.84 -5.42 10.18
N ASN A 140 -6.51 -5.87 11.24
CA ASN A 140 -6.57 -7.28 11.59
C ASN A 140 -7.36 -8.11 10.57
N SER A 141 -8.49 -7.59 10.08
CA SER A 141 -9.31 -8.25 9.05
C SER A 141 -8.56 -8.43 7.74
N TYR A 142 -7.78 -7.42 7.35
CA TYR A 142 -6.88 -7.50 6.21
C TYR A 142 -5.88 -8.65 6.36
N LEU A 143 -5.12 -8.68 7.45
CA LEU A 143 -4.08 -9.70 7.66
C LEU A 143 -4.65 -11.10 7.75
N LYS A 144 -5.81 -11.26 8.42
CA LYS A 144 -6.50 -12.55 8.53
C LYS A 144 -6.80 -13.17 7.17
N TYR A 145 -7.10 -12.35 6.15
CA TYR A 145 -7.35 -12.83 4.80
C TYR A 145 -6.06 -12.93 3.98
N TYR A 146 -5.31 -11.83 3.86
CA TYR A 146 -4.23 -11.69 2.89
C TYR A 146 -2.93 -12.41 3.26
N LEU A 147 -2.73 -12.80 4.53
CA LEU A 147 -1.60 -13.66 4.90
C LEU A 147 -1.77 -15.10 4.38
N ALA A 148 -2.98 -15.52 4.04
CA ALA A 148 -3.24 -16.84 3.47
C ALA A 148 -3.09 -16.88 1.93
N LYS A 149 -2.64 -15.78 1.30
CA LYS A 149 -2.61 -15.58 -0.16
C LYS A 149 -1.19 -15.32 -0.66
N PRO A 150 -0.31 -16.34 -0.70
CA PRO A 150 1.10 -16.18 -1.11
C PRO A 150 1.29 -15.64 -2.53
N GLU A 151 0.33 -15.84 -3.41
CA GLU A 151 0.29 -15.32 -4.77
C GLU A 151 0.01 -13.81 -4.86
N LEU A 152 -0.61 -13.22 -3.83
CA LEU A 152 -0.94 -11.80 -3.80
C LEU A 152 0.18 -11.01 -3.11
N TYR A 153 1.07 -10.40 -3.89
CA TYR A 153 2.15 -9.53 -3.41
C TYR A 153 1.63 -8.11 -3.13
N PHE A 154 0.79 -7.99 -2.10
CA PHE A 154 0.26 -6.71 -1.62
C PHE A 154 1.12 -6.17 -0.46
N ASP A 155 0.57 -5.22 0.30
CA ASP A 155 1.25 -4.51 1.39
C ASP A 155 1.19 -5.26 2.75
N GLN A 156 1.11 -6.60 2.78
CA GLN A 156 0.96 -7.36 4.04
C GLN A 156 2.06 -7.05 5.08
N GLU A 157 3.28 -6.80 4.64
CA GLU A 157 4.40 -6.44 5.52
C GLU A 157 4.17 -5.08 6.19
N SER A 158 3.82 -4.04 5.43
CA SER A 158 3.49 -2.72 5.97
C SER A 158 2.30 -2.73 6.92
N VAL A 159 1.32 -3.62 6.70
CA VAL A 159 0.20 -3.82 7.63
C VAL A 159 0.67 -4.50 8.93
N LEU A 160 1.61 -5.44 8.86
CA LEU A 160 2.25 -6.01 10.06
C LEU A 160 3.07 -4.97 10.82
N GLU A 161 3.83 -4.11 10.13
CA GLU A 161 4.53 -2.98 10.75
C GLU A 161 3.56 -2.07 11.51
N SER A 162 2.40 -1.80 10.91
CA SER A 162 1.31 -1.04 11.53
C SER A 162 0.81 -1.71 12.82
N ILE A 163 0.56 -3.01 12.79
CA ILE A 163 0.13 -3.77 13.98
C ILE A 163 1.22 -3.79 15.06
N VAL A 164 2.49 -4.00 14.71
CA VAL A 164 3.59 -4.02 15.69
C VAL A 164 3.79 -2.64 16.32
N TYR A 165 3.65 -1.57 15.54
CA TYR A 165 3.63 -0.20 16.06
C TYR A 165 2.48 -0.02 17.08
N LEU A 166 1.28 -0.43 16.72
CA LEU A 166 0.09 -0.34 17.58
C LEU A 166 0.22 -1.17 18.87
N ASP A 167 0.74 -2.38 18.78
CA ASP A 167 1.04 -3.24 19.93
C ASP A 167 1.99 -2.56 20.90
N LYS A 168 3.05 -1.92 20.37
CA LYS A 168 4.01 -1.17 21.18
C LYS A 168 3.37 0.01 21.91
N ILE A 169 2.51 0.78 21.25
CA ILE A 169 1.92 1.99 21.86
C ILE A 169 0.73 1.70 22.77
N ASN A 170 -0.04 0.64 22.49
CA ASN A 170 -1.27 0.31 23.23
C ASN A 170 -1.05 -0.79 24.28
N GLY A 171 0.12 -1.44 24.29
CA GLY A 171 0.38 -2.59 25.15
C GLY A 171 -0.42 -3.84 24.75
N THR A 172 -0.81 -3.95 23.48
CA THR A 172 -1.53 -5.11 22.93
C THR A 172 -0.56 -6.14 22.33
N ASN A 173 -1.10 -7.25 21.81
CA ASN A 173 -0.30 -8.31 21.19
C ASN A 173 -1.02 -8.95 19.99
N PHE A 174 -1.57 -8.11 19.10
CA PHE A 174 -2.24 -8.55 17.88
C PHE A 174 -1.26 -9.19 16.89
N TYR A 175 0.00 -8.75 16.85
CA TYR A 175 1.03 -9.34 15.99
C TYR A 175 1.17 -10.85 16.23
N GLN A 176 1.11 -11.30 17.49
CA GLN A 176 1.22 -12.71 17.81
C GLN A 176 0.10 -13.57 17.20
N GLN A 177 -1.08 -12.99 16.96
CA GLN A 177 -2.20 -13.68 16.29
C GLN A 177 -1.89 -13.95 14.81
N HIS A 178 -1.07 -13.11 14.17
CA HIS A 178 -0.73 -13.17 12.75
C HIS A 178 0.63 -13.81 12.46
N HIS A 179 1.52 -13.86 13.45
CA HIS A 179 2.91 -14.29 13.32
C HIS A 179 3.07 -15.68 12.67
N LYS A 180 2.18 -16.63 12.98
CA LYS A 180 2.20 -17.97 12.37
C LYS A 180 1.91 -17.92 10.87
N GLU A 181 0.86 -17.22 10.47
CA GLU A 181 0.48 -17.10 9.05
C GLU A 181 1.49 -16.24 8.27
N TRP A 182 2.10 -15.23 8.90
CA TRP A 182 3.21 -14.48 8.32
C TRP A 182 4.42 -15.37 8.00
N LYS A 183 4.84 -16.21 8.94
CA LYS A 183 5.93 -17.18 8.70
C LYS A 183 5.60 -18.14 7.56
N LYS A 184 4.36 -18.64 7.54
CA LYS A 184 3.88 -19.55 6.50
C LYS A 184 3.87 -18.86 5.12
N LEU A 185 3.38 -17.62 5.04
CA LEU A 185 3.40 -16.81 3.83
C LEU A 185 4.81 -16.67 3.26
N ASN A 186 5.79 -16.32 4.10
CA ASN A 186 7.18 -16.15 3.68
C ASN A 186 7.82 -17.45 3.18
N ILE A 187 7.54 -18.58 3.84
CA ILE A 187 8.00 -19.90 3.36
C ILE A 187 7.41 -20.21 1.98
N GLN A 188 6.10 -19.98 1.80
CA GLN A 188 5.42 -20.22 0.53
C GLN A 188 5.94 -19.31 -0.59
N ARG A 189 6.10 -18.01 -0.32
CA ARG A 189 6.67 -17.04 -1.27
C ARG A 189 8.10 -17.39 -1.65
N ASN A 190 8.95 -17.75 -0.69
CA ASN A 190 10.32 -18.18 -1.00
C ASN A 190 10.33 -19.41 -1.93
N LYS A 191 9.45 -20.39 -1.71
CA LYS A 191 9.32 -21.53 -2.62
C LYS A 191 8.94 -21.08 -4.04
N ILE A 192 7.92 -20.22 -4.17
CA ILE A 192 7.51 -19.65 -5.46
C ILE A 192 8.67 -18.90 -6.13
N GLU A 193 9.41 -18.08 -5.38
CA GLU A 193 10.57 -17.34 -5.88
C GLU A 193 11.68 -18.29 -6.36
N VAL A 194 11.98 -19.37 -5.63
CA VAL A 194 12.97 -20.38 -6.03
C VAL A 194 12.54 -21.07 -7.33
N ASP A 195 11.30 -21.53 -7.40
CA ASP A 195 10.75 -22.22 -8.58
C ASP A 195 10.79 -21.30 -9.81
N ASN A 196 10.37 -20.03 -9.66
CA ASN A 196 10.43 -19.03 -10.72
C ASN A 196 11.86 -18.72 -11.16
N THR A 197 12.78 -18.54 -10.22
CA THR A 197 14.20 -18.30 -10.50
C THR A 197 14.79 -19.44 -11.34
N PHE A 198 14.48 -20.69 -10.97
CA PHE A 198 14.94 -21.86 -11.71
C PHE A 198 14.32 -21.99 -13.10
N ASN A 199 13.03 -21.66 -13.24
CA ASN A 199 12.37 -21.68 -14.55
C ASN A 199 12.95 -20.61 -15.49
N ILE A 200 13.20 -19.40 -14.99
CA ILE A 200 13.84 -18.33 -15.75
C ILE A 200 15.27 -18.73 -16.13
N SER A 201 16.04 -19.34 -15.24
CA SER A 201 17.41 -19.77 -15.57
C SER A 201 17.45 -20.79 -16.71
N LYS A 202 16.45 -21.69 -16.80
CA LYS A 202 16.32 -22.63 -17.93
C LYS A 202 16.02 -21.92 -19.26
N ILE A 203 15.19 -20.88 -19.23
CA ILE A 203 14.91 -20.05 -20.41
C ILE A 203 16.18 -19.32 -20.85
N ILE A 204 16.90 -18.69 -19.91
CA ILE A 204 18.16 -18.01 -20.19
C ILE A 204 19.20 -19.00 -20.75
N GLU A 205 19.29 -20.21 -20.20
CA GLU A 205 20.22 -21.23 -20.70
C GLU A 205 19.92 -21.59 -22.16
N LYS A 206 18.64 -21.72 -22.51
CA LYS A 206 18.20 -22.04 -23.87
C LYS A 206 18.46 -20.89 -24.85
N GLU A 207 18.18 -19.65 -24.45
CA GLU A 207 18.25 -18.48 -25.34
C GLU A 207 19.64 -17.83 -25.40
N GLN A 208 20.42 -17.92 -24.32
CA GLN A 208 21.67 -17.17 -24.11
C GLN A 208 22.86 -18.03 -23.64
N GLY A 209 22.62 -19.32 -23.36
CA GLY A 209 23.66 -20.27 -22.97
C GLY A 209 23.88 -20.40 -21.45
N LYS A 210 24.63 -21.45 -21.09
CA LYS A 210 24.85 -21.89 -19.69
C LYS A 210 25.51 -20.86 -18.80
N GLU A 211 26.43 -20.06 -19.34
CA GLU A 211 27.17 -19.08 -18.54
C GLU A 211 26.25 -17.93 -18.09
N SER A 212 25.39 -17.42 -18.97
CA SER A 212 24.38 -16.39 -18.64
C SER A 212 23.38 -16.89 -17.60
N ALA A 213 22.94 -18.14 -17.69
CA ALA A 213 22.05 -18.75 -16.70
C ALA A 213 22.71 -18.88 -15.33
N LYS A 214 24.00 -19.25 -15.29
CA LYS A 214 24.79 -19.34 -14.06
C LYS A 214 25.01 -17.97 -13.43
N GLN A 215 25.30 -16.95 -14.23
CA GLN A 215 25.42 -15.56 -13.76
C GLN A 215 24.11 -15.07 -13.12
N TYR A 216 22.97 -15.29 -13.79
CA TYR A 216 21.66 -14.96 -13.25
C TYR A 216 21.40 -15.62 -11.88
N LEU A 217 21.64 -16.93 -11.77
CA LEU A 217 21.47 -17.67 -10.51
C LEU A 217 22.39 -17.14 -9.38
N ASN A 218 23.64 -16.80 -9.70
CA ASN A 218 24.58 -16.24 -8.73
C ASN A 218 24.12 -14.85 -8.23
N THR A 219 23.63 -13.99 -9.12
CA THR A 219 23.08 -12.67 -8.75
C THR A 219 21.89 -12.80 -7.80
N ILE A 220 20.94 -13.69 -8.10
CA ILE A 220 19.76 -13.89 -7.25
C ILE A 220 20.15 -14.48 -5.88
N THR A 221 21.08 -15.44 -5.85
CA THR A 221 21.52 -16.09 -4.60
C THR A 221 22.24 -15.09 -3.69
N SER A 222 23.05 -14.20 -4.25
CA SER A 222 23.77 -13.16 -3.50
C SER A 222 22.81 -12.17 -2.80
N ASN A 223 21.65 -11.91 -3.42
CA ASN A 223 20.63 -11.00 -2.89
C ASN A 223 19.71 -11.63 -1.83
N LYS A 224 19.64 -12.97 -1.73
CA LYS A 224 18.74 -13.67 -0.79
C LYS A 224 19.22 -13.69 0.67
N ASN A 225 20.49 -13.38 0.94
CA ASN A 225 21.05 -13.35 2.29
C ASN A 225 20.52 -12.23 3.22
N ILE A 226 19.46 -11.51 2.82
CA ILE A 226 18.89 -10.36 3.56
C ILE A 226 17.53 -10.69 4.23
N LYS A 227 16.87 -11.81 3.90
CA LYS A 227 15.44 -12.04 4.26
C LYS A 227 15.20 -12.81 5.57
N ASN A 228 15.81 -12.36 6.66
CA ASN A 228 15.41 -12.81 8.01
C ASN A 228 15.51 -11.64 9.01
N LYS A 229 14.93 -10.49 8.65
CA LYS A 229 14.81 -9.34 9.54
C LYS A 229 13.51 -9.45 10.33
N ASP A 230 13.60 -9.14 11.61
CA ASP A 230 12.43 -8.80 12.43
C ASP A 230 11.66 -7.64 11.76
N ILE A 231 10.34 -7.56 12.00
CA ILE A 231 9.49 -6.48 11.48
C ILE A 231 10.05 -5.13 11.97
N ASN A 232 10.47 -4.28 11.03
CA ASN A 232 11.01 -2.95 11.34
C ASN A 232 9.88 -1.92 11.35
N ILE A 233 9.70 -1.21 12.46
CA ILE A 233 8.65 -0.17 12.61
C ILE A 233 9.16 1.26 12.53
N ASP A 234 10.44 1.50 12.20
CA ASP A 234 11.06 2.83 12.15
C ASP A 234 10.33 3.73 11.14
N TYR A 235 9.96 3.16 9.98
CA TYR A 235 9.27 3.90 8.93
C TYR A 235 7.92 4.42 9.41
N ILE A 236 7.06 3.51 9.85
CA ILE A 236 5.71 3.86 10.29
C ILE A 236 5.73 4.77 11.52
N THR A 237 6.71 4.58 12.41
CA THR A 237 6.90 5.46 13.56
C THR A 237 7.21 6.89 13.10
N LYS A 238 8.18 7.08 12.20
CA LYS A 238 8.54 8.40 11.64
C LYS A 238 7.34 9.03 10.90
N GLN A 239 6.65 8.25 10.07
CA GLN A 239 5.53 8.77 9.28
C GLN A 239 4.34 9.19 10.14
N ILE A 240 3.99 8.42 11.17
CA ILE A 240 2.90 8.80 12.10
C ILE A 240 3.26 10.10 12.83
N GLU A 241 4.51 10.29 13.23
CA GLU A 241 4.97 11.55 13.82
C GLU A 241 4.83 12.73 12.84
N ILE A 242 5.22 12.55 11.58
CA ILE A 242 5.03 13.57 10.53
C ILE A 242 3.55 13.91 10.36
N VAL A 243 2.67 12.91 10.27
CA VAL A 243 1.22 13.16 10.14
C VAL A 243 0.67 13.92 11.35
N ARG A 244 1.11 13.59 12.58
CA ARG A 244 0.73 14.34 13.80
C ARG A 244 1.19 15.79 13.76
N ASN A 245 2.43 16.04 13.33
CA ASN A 245 2.97 17.38 13.21
C ASN A 245 2.23 18.19 12.13
N LEU A 246 2.00 17.58 10.97
CA LEU A 246 1.21 18.19 9.91
C LEU A 246 -0.20 18.50 10.37
N GLN A 247 -0.88 17.58 11.07
CA GLN A 247 -2.20 17.83 11.62
C GLN A 247 -2.18 19.04 12.57
N SER A 248 -1.19 19.15 13.46
CA SER A 248 -1.09 20.30 14.36
C SER A 248 -0.89 21.63 13.64
N VAL A 249 -0.18 21.66 12.51
CA VAL A 249 0.13 22.89 11.76
C VAL A 249 -0.96 23.23 10.74
N CYS A 250 -1.62 22.21 10.20
CA CYS A 250 -2.58 22.32 9.11
C CYS A 250 -4.04 22.38 9.58
N SER A 251 -4.33 22.11 10.86
CA SER A 251 -5.69 22.11 11.41
C SER A 251 -6.39 23.46 11.22
#